data_AF-A0A946J3V0-F1
#
_entry.id   AF-A0A946J3V0-F1
#
_cell.length_a   1.000
_cell.length_b   1.000
_cell.length_c   1.000
_cell.angle_alpha   90.00
_cell.angle_beta   90.00
_cell.angle_gamma   90.00
#
_symmetry.space_group_name_H-M   'P 1'
#
loop_
_entity.id
_entity.type
_entity.pdbx_description
1 polymer ?
#
loop_
_entity_poly.entity_id
_entity_poly.type
_entity_poly.pdbx_seq_one_letter_code
_entity_poly.pdbx_strand_id
1 'polypeptide(L)'
;MVLKILDLRNKKAQILDYKNYAELSLEFKMAENPEQVIDLLTDLTIKAKPKALLEIDEIKEYFSLTEINSRDMPYYSRILKEKKYRLDDKKLKEYFEFTSIQR
;
A
#
# COMPACT_ATOMS: atom_id res chain seq x y z
N MET A 1 -23.46 7.26 -1.01
CA MET A 1 -22.92 7.64 0.32
C MET A 1 -21.60 8.42 0.21
N VAL A 2 -20.55 7.89 -0.44
CA VAL A 2 -19.23 8.56 -0.58
C VAL A 2 -19.30 9.92 -1.27
N LEU A 3 -20.11 10.07 -2.33
CA LEU A 3 -20.29 11.35 -3.03
C LEU A 3 -20.79 12.47 -2.11
N LYS A 4 -21.73 12.15 -1.20
CA LYS A 4 -22.25 13.12 -0.22
C LYS A 4 -21.17 13.54 0.78
N ILE A 5 -20.30 12.62 1.18
CA ILE A 5 -19.15 12.92 2.06
C ILE A 5 -18.17 13.84 1.35
N LEU A 6 -17.90 13.61 0.07
CA LEU A 6 -16.98 14.42 -0.73
C LEU A 6 -17.50 15.86 -0.91
N ASP A 7 -18.79 16.02 -1.20
CA ASP A 7 -19.46 17.33 -1.28
C ASP A 7 -19.38 18.09 0.06
N LEU A 8 -19.70 17.42 1.17
CA LEU A 8 -19.63 18.04 2.51
C LEU A 8 -18.20 18.42 2.90
N ARG A 9 -17.20 17.60 2.55
CA ARG A 9 -15.78 17.90 2.78
C ARG A 9 -15.32 19.11 1.96
N ASN A 10 -15.77 19.22 0.72
CA ASN A 10 -15.44 20.36 -0.13
C ASN A 10 -16.07 21.65 0.40
N LYS A 11 -17.36 21.61 0.77
CA LYS A 11 -18.06 22.74 1.41
C LYS A 11 -17.37 23.19 2.68
N LYS A 12 -16.92 22.26 3.53
CA LYS A 12 -16.18 22.57 4.76
C LYS A 12 -14.88 23.32 4.47
N ALA A 13 -14.13 22.93 3.44
CA ALA A 13 -12.90 23.62 3.05
C ALA A 13 -13.17 25.05 2.57
N GLN A 14 -14.19 25.23 1.72
CA GLN A 14 -14.58 26.53 1.19
C GLN A 14 -15.05 27.50 2.28
N ILE A 15 -15.81 27.02 3.28
CA ILE A 15 -16.26 27.85 4.42
C ILE A 15 -15.08 28.37 5.26
N LEU A 16 -13.97 27.64 5.27
CA LEU A 16 -12.77 27.98 6.01
C LEU A 16 -11.71 28.65 5.12
N ASP A 17 -12.09 29.11 3.93
CA ASP A 17 -11.23 29.78 2.93
C ASP A 17 -10.05 28.93 2.37
N TYR A 18 -10.17 27.59 2.41
CA TYR A 18 -9.23 26.69 1.73
C TYR A 18 -9.72 26.34 0.31
N LYS A 19 -8.80 26.07 -0.64
CA LYS A 19 -9.16 25.75 -2.03
C LYS A 19 -9.81 24.37 -2.15
N ASN A 20 -9.40 23.43 -1.29
CA ASN A 20 -9.92 22.08 -1.28
C ASN A 20 -9.72 21.42 0.10
N TYR A 21 -10.32 20.25 0.30
CA TYR A 21 -10.22 19.52 1.56
C TYR A 21 -8.82 18.95 1.87
N ALA A 22 -7.98 18.74 0.86
CA ALA A 22 -6.62 18.26 1.08
C ALA A 22 -5.76 19.34 1.75
N GLU A 23 -5.85 20.61 1.31
CA GLU A 23 -5.19 21.75 1.97
C GLU A 23 -5.64 21.86 3.43
N LEU A 24 -6.95 21.89 3.68
CA LEU A 24 -7.51 21.91 5.05
C LEU A 24 -7.01 20.74 5.91
N SER A 25 -6.82 19.56 5.31
CA SER A 25 -6.35 18.38 6.06
C SER A 25 -4.85 18.42 6.36
N LEU A 26 -4.07 19.19 5.61
CA LEU A 26 -2.61 19.27 5.76
C LEU A 26 -2.19 20.36 6.73
N GLU A 27 -3.03 21.36 6.99
CA GLU A 27 -2.78 22.45 7.96
C GLU A 27 -2.25 21.95 9.32
N PHE A 28 -2.74 20.79 9.78
CA PHE A 28 -2.34 20.19 11.07
C PHE A 28 -1.30 19.07 10.94
N LYS A 29 -0.70 18.89 9.76
CA LYS A 29 0.27 17.82 9.47
C LYS A 29 1.63 18.41 9.09
N MET A 30 2.64 17.55 9.04
CA MET A 30 4.01 17.95 8.72
C MET A 30 4.25 18.24 7.23
N ALA A 31 3.33 17.84 6.34
CA ALA A 31 3.47 18.12 4.91
C ALA A 31 2.93 19.53 4.61
N GLU A 32 3.73 20.36 3.96
CA GLU A 32 3.47 21.79 3.80
C GLU A 32 2.42 22.07 2.73
N ASN A 33 2.30 21.21 1.71
CA ASN A 33 1.27 21.35 0.69
C ASN A 33 0.83 20.00 0.07
N PRO A 34 -0.38 19.93 -0.53
CA PRO A 34 -0.86 18.72 -1.20
C PRO A 34 0.00 18.26 -2.36
N GLU A 35 0.62 19.19 -3.08
CA GLU A 35 1.47 18.90 -4.24
C GLU A 35 2.69 18.05 -3.85
N GLN A 36 3.38 18.39 -2.76
CA GLN A 36 4.49 17.62 -2.20
C GLN A 36 4.07 16.18 -1.87
N VAL A 37 2.85 15.99 -1.37
CA VAL A 37 2.32 14.64 -1.07
C VAL A 37 2.10 13.85 -2.38
N ILE A 38 1.54 14.50 -3.40
CA ILE A 38 1.32 13.89 -4.71
C ILE A 38 2.66 13.54 -5.37
N ASP A 39 3.63 14.43 -5.30
CA ASP A 39 4.97 14.22 -5.87
C ASP A 39 5.67 13.05 -5.18
N LEU A 40 5.65 13.00 -3.84
CA LEU A 40 6.20 11.88 -3.08
C LEU A 40 5.58 10.54 -3.48
N LEU A 41 4.24 10.47 -3.59
CA LEU A 41 3.52 9.25 -3.98
C LEU A 41 3.81 8.87 -5.43
N THR A 42 3.93 9.85 -6.32
CA THR A 42 4.28 9.65 -7.72
C THR A 42 5.70 9.07 -7.85
N ASP A 43 6.66 9.68 -7.19
CA ASP A 43 8.05 9.22 -7.16
C ASP A 43 8.19 7.80 -6.60
N LEU A 44 7.48 7.52 -5.50
CA LEU A 44 7.43 6.19 -4.91
C LEU A 44 6.85 5.18 -5.90
N THR A 45 5.77 5.54 -6.60
CA THR A 45 5.12 4.68 -7.58
C THR A 45 6.05 4.38 -8.76
N ILE A 46 6.76 5.40 -9.27
CA ILE A 46 7.72 5.23 -10.37
C ILE A 46 8.84 4.26 -9.98
N LYS A 47 9.34 4.35 -8.75
CA LYS A 47 10.41 3.48 -8.25
C LYS A 47 9.93 2.07 -7.90
N ALA A 48 8.74 1.93 -7.34
CA ALA A 48 8.22 0.65 -6.86
C ALA A 48 7.59 -0.20 -7.98
N LYS A 49 6.96 0.42 -8.98
CA LYS A 49 6.21 -0.27 -10.04
C LYS A 49 7.06 -1.28 -10.84
N PRO A 50 8.29 -0.98 -11.29
CA PRO A 50 9.10 -1.95 -12.04
C PRO A 50 9.36 -3.23 -11.25
N LYS A 51 9.68 -3.10 -9.95
CA LYS A 51 9.90 -4.25 -9.09
C LYS A 51 8.62 -5.07 -8.88
N ALA A 52 7.49 -4.40 -8.69
CA ALA A 52 6.20 -5.08 -8.55
C ALA A 52 5.82 -5.88 -9.81
N LEU A 53 6.12 -5.36 -11.01
CA LEU A 53 5.90 -6.09 -12.27
C LEU A 53 6.82 -7.32 -12.36
N LEU A 54 8.09 -7.18 -12.02
CA LEU A 54 9.03 -8.31 -12.00
C LEU A 54 8.59 -9.41 -11.02
N GLU A 55 8.07 -9.05 -9.84
CA GLU A 55 7.55 -10.03 -8.87
C GLU A 55 6.31 -10.77 -9.41
N ILE A 56 5.44 -10.09 -10.16
CA ILE A 56 4.28 -10.71 -10.81
C ILE A 56 4.74 -11.65 -11.92
N ASP A 57 5.71 -11.25 -12.74
CA ASP A 57 6.24 -12.07 -13.82
C ASP A 57 6.97 -13.31 -13.28
N GLU A 58 7.75 -13.17 -12.20
CA GLU A 58 8.41 -14.29 -11.52
C GLU A 58 7.38 -15.33 -11.02
N ILE A 59 6.25 -14.87 -10.47
CA ILE A 59 5.15 -15.74 -10.05
C ILE A 59 4.50 -16.42 -11.26
N LYS A 60 4.21 -15.67 -12.33
CA LYS A 60 3.60 -16.25 -13.53
C LYS A 60 4.48 -17.31 -14.17
N GLU A 61 5.78 -17.06 -14.27
CA GLU A 61 6.75 -18.01 -14.80
C GLU A 61 6.84 -19.27 -13.94
N TYR A 62 6.99 -19.11 -12.62
CA TYR A 62 7.16 -20.23 -11.69
C TYR A 62 5.93 -21.16 -11.66
N PHE A 63 4.71 -20.60 -11.73
CA PHE A 63 3.47 -21.38 -11.69
C PHE A 63 2.86 -21.62 -13.09
N SER A 64 3.54 -21.21 -14.16
CA SER A 64 3.04 -21.29 -15.54
C SER A 64 1.63 -20.70 -15.72
N LEU A 65 1.38 -19.55 -15.10
CA LEU A 65 0.09 -18.85 -15.13
C LEU A 65 0.07 -17.80 -16.25
N THR A 66 -1.02 -17.76 -17.03
CA THR A 66 -1.25 -16.70 -18.01
C THR A 66 -1.65 -15.39 -17.34
N GLU A 67 -2.51 -15.48 -16.32
CA GLU A 67 -3.01 -14.34 -15.55
C GLU A 67 -3.10 -14.68 -14.06
N ILE A 68 -3.01 -13.65 -13.22
CA ILE A 68 -3.15 -13.77 -11.77
C ILE A 68 -4.18 -12.77 -11.28
N ASN A 69 -5.11 -13.22 -10.45
CA ASN A 69 -6.04 -12.30 -9.80
C ASN A 69 -5.35 -11.61 -8.62
N SER A 70 -5.68 -10.34 -8.39
CA SER A 70 -5.26 -9.57 -7.20
C SER A 70 -5.48 -10.31 -5.87
N ARG A 71 -6.52 -11.14 -5.76
CA ARG A 71 -6.84 -11.91 -4.54
C ARG A 71 -5.91 -13.10 -4.31
N ASP A 72 -5.35 -13.67 -5.37
CA ASP A 72 -4.49 -14.86 -5.29
C ASP A 72 -3.01 -14.49 -5.09
N MET A 73 -2.67 -13.23 -5.36
CA MET A 73 -1.30 -12.71 -5.24
C MET A 73 -0.63 -12.99 -3.87
N PRO A 74 -1.31 -12.81 -2.70
CA PRO A 74 -0.71 -13.14 -1.41
C PRO A 74 -0.35 -14.63 -1.27
N TYR A 75 -1.16 -15.52 -1.85
CA TYR A 75 -0.95 -16.96 -1.76
C TYR A 75 0.28 -17.40 -2.55
N TYR A 76 0.37 -17.01 -3.82
CA TYR A 76 1.49 -17.39 -4.69
C TYR A 76 2.81 -16.75 -4.24
N SER A 77 2.77 -15.49 -3.80
CA SER A 77 3.93 -14.81 -3.23
C SER A 77 4.54 -15.55 -2.04
N ARG A 78 3.69 -16.09 -1.16
CA ARG A 78 4.14 -16.86 -0.01
C ARG A 78 4.87 -18.13 -0.44
N ILE A 79 4.27 -18.93 -1.33
CA ILE A 79 4.89 -20.18 -1.79
C ILE A 79 6.23 -19.90 -2.48
N LEU A 80 6.30 -18.87 -3.33
CA LEU A 80 7.54 -18.50 -4.00
C LEU A 80 8.63 -18.07 -2.99
N LYS A 81 8.28 -17.30 -1.96
CA LYS A 81 9.22 -16.90 -0.89
C LYS A 81 9.71 -18.08 -0.05
N GLU A 82 8.81 -19.00 0.33
CA GLU A 82 9.16 -20.22 1.06
C GLU A 82 10.19 -21.04 0.27
N LYS A 83 10.00 -21.15 -1.05
CA LYS A 83 10.93 -21.87 -1.94
C LYS A 83 12.25 -21.14 -2.14
N LYS A 84 12.22 -19.83 -2.37
CA LYS A 84 13.41 -19.00 -2.67
C LYS A 84 14.33 -18.84 -1.46
N TYR A 85 13.75 -18.63 -0.27
CA TYR A 85 14.50 -18.36 0.95
C TYR A 85 14.59 -19.54 1.90
N ARG A 86 13.92 -20.67 1.59
CA ARG A 86 13.81 -21.84 2.49
C ARG A 86 13.29 -21.48 3.89
N LEU A 87 12.49 -20.41 3.96
CA LEU A 87 11.87 -19.93 5.17
C LEU A 87 10.51 -20.59 5.33
N ASP A 88 10.23 -21.13 6.51
CA ASP A 88 8.93 -21.67 6.86
C ASP A 88 8.22 -20.66 7.76
N ASP A 89 7.23 -19.96 7.19
CA ASP A 89 6.43 -18.96 7.90
C ASP A 89 5.72 -19.53 9.12
N LYS A 90 5.44 -20.85 9.16
CA LYS A 90 4.84 -21.50 10.34
C LYS A 90 5.84 -21.62 11.47
N LYS A 91 7.08 -22.03 11.17
CA LYS A 91 8.16 -22.04 12.17
C LYS A 91 8.48 -20.63 12.64
N LEU A 92 8.46 -19.64 11.74
CA LEU A 92 8.69 -18.24 12.10
C LEU A 92 7.66 -17.75 13.13
N LYS A 93 6.38 -18.13 13.00
CA LYS A 93 5.33 -17.77 13.96
C LYS A 93 5.59 -18.29 15.37
N GLU A 94 6.25 -19.44 15.53
CA GLU A 94 6.60 -20.00 16.84
C GLU A 94 7.60 -19.12 17.60
N TYR A 95 8.42 -18.34 16.90
CA TYR A 95 9.36 -17.40 17.52
C TYR A 95 8.72 -16.03 17.83
N PHE A 96 7.54 -15.75 17.30
CA PHE A 96 6.82 -14.49 17.46
C PHE A 96 5.56 -14.66 18.33
N GLU A 97 5.72 -15.28 19.49
CA GLU A 97 4.65 -15.37 20.49
C GLU A 97 4.29 -13.99 21.05
N PHE A 98 3.00 -13.74 21.21
CA PHE A 98 2.46 -12.45 21.67
C PHE A 98 3.08 -11.99 22.99
N THR A 99 3.29 -12.91 23.93
CA THR A 99 3.92 -12.69 25.24
C THR A 99 5.38 -12.25 25.14
N SER A 100 6.09 -12.67 24.10
CA SER A 100 7.52 -12.42 23.91
C SER A 100 7.81 -11.07 23.26
N ILE A 101 6.83 -10.50 22.54
CA ILE A 101 6.96 -9.25 21.76
C ILE A 101 6.43 -8.04 22.54
N GLN A 102 5.67 -8.23 23.61
CA GLN A 102 5.05 -7.15 24.38
C GLN A 102 5.97 -6.40 25.37
N ARG A 103 7.30 -6.60 25.32
CA ARG A 103 8.24 -5.88 26.18
C ARG A 103 8.64 -4.51 25.63
#